data_AF-A0A497JIM6-F1
#
_entry.id   AF-A0A497JIM6-F1
#
_cell.length_a   1.000
_cell.length_b   1.000
_cell.length_c   1.000
_cell.angle_alpha   90.00
_cell.angle_beta   90.00
_cell.angle_gamma   90.00
#
_symmetry.space_group_name_H-M   'P 1'
#
loop_
_entity.id
_entity.type
_entity.pdbx_description
1 polymer ?
#
loop_
_entity_poly.entity_id
_entity_poly.type
_entity_poly.pdbx_seq_one_letter_code
_entity_poly.pdbx_strand_id
1 'polypeptide(L)'
;YFGSLKDKPFKAIATLGDPMMAAFSGLILGAAEARKVLMAGGTQMAAILAIVKALKPEILKNLAIGTTRWIVEDKASDLKGLINQIAKIPILAANLNFGRSRYKGLRAYEYGVVKEGVGAGGASIASILKLKGKLTWEILEANIEKNYRQILKEAH
;
A
#
# COMPACT_ATOMS: atom_id res chain seq x y z
N TYR A 1 -13.22 -22.81 -14.21
CA TYR A 1 -11.83 -22.55 -14.58
C TYR A 1 -11.32 -21.31 -13.86
N PHE A 2 -10.12 -21.37 -13.27
CA PHE A 2 -9.46 -20.20 -12.68
C PHE A 2 -9.34 -19.08 -13.73
N GLY A 3 -9.63 -17.83 -13.34
CA GLY A 3 -9.58 -16.68 -14.25
C GLY A 3 -10.80 -16.49 -15.16
N SER A 4 -11.89 -17.23 -14.97
CA SER A 4 -13.12 -17.12 -15.79
C SER A 4 -13.80 -15.74 -15.77
N LEU A 5 -13.42 -14.88 -14.81
CA LEU A 5 -13.93 -13.51 -14.65
C LEU A 5 -12.93 -12.43 -15.11
N LYS A 6 -11.83 -12.79 -15.79
CA LYS A 6 -10.75 -11.86 -16.17
C LYS A 6 -11.25 -10.62 -16.94
N ASP A 7 -12.23 -10.80 -17.83
CA ASP A 7 -12.82 -9.74 -18.66
C ASP A 7 -14.14 -9.20 -18.09
N LYS A 8 -14.48 -9.58 -16.85
CA LYS A 8 -15.74 -9.24 -16.18
C LYS A 8 -15.46 -8.62 -14.80
N PRO A 9 -14.78 -7.46 -14.73
CA PRO A 9 -14.30 -6.88 -13.46
C PRO A 9 -15.44 -6.63 -12.46
N PHE A 10 -16.59 -6.13 -12.89
CA PHE A 10 -17.74 -5.93 -11.99
C PHE A 10 -18.28 -7.25 -11.43
N LYS A 11 -18.32 -8.31 -12.25
CA LYS A 11 -18.74 -9.64 -11.78
C LYS A 11 -17.70 -10.24 -10.82
N ALA A 12 -16.41 -10.01 -11.08
CA ALA A 12 -15.34 -10.43 -10.18
C ALA A 12 -15.48 -9.78 -8.79
N ILE A 13 -15.68 -8.45 -8.75
CA ILE A 13 -15.91 -7.72 -7.50
C ILE A 13 -17.16 -8.24 -6.78
N ALA A 14 -18.28 -8.37 -7.50
CA ALA A 14 -19.55 -8.80 -6.90
C ALA A 14 -19.51 -10.24 -6.35
N THR A 15 -18.64 -11.11 -6.92
CA THR A 15 -18.57 -12.52 -6.53
C THR A 15 -17.52 -12.78 -5.44
N LEU A 16 -16.37 -12.09 -5.50
CA LEU A 16 -15.18 -12.43 -4.70
C LEU A 16 -14.49 -11.20 -4.06
N GLY A 17 -14.94 -10.00 -4.38
CA GLY A 17 -14.34 -8.76 -3.88
C GLY A 17 -14.97 -8.27 -2.58
N ASP A 18 -14.55 -7.08 -2.18
CA ASP A 18 -15.10 -6.33 -1.06
C ASP A 18 -15.50 -4.90 -1.50
N PRO A 19 -16.27 -4.16 -0.68
CA PRO A 19 -16.67 -2.79 -1.03
C PRO A 19 -15.49 -1.81 -1.22
N MET A 20 -14.35 -2.04 -0.56
CA MET A 20 -13.17 -1.19 -0.70
C MET A 20 -12.57 -1.33 -2.10
N MET A 21 -12.52 -2.54 -2.67
CA MET A 21 -12.06 -2.74 -4.05
C MET A 21 -12.88 -1.93 -5.06
N ALA A 22 -14.21 -1.90 -4.92
CA ALA A 22 -15.11 -1.13 -5.79
C ALA A 22 -14.86 0.37 -5.64
N ALA A 23 -14.86 0.87 -4.40
CA ALA A 23 -14.67 2.28 -4.09
C ALA A 23 -13.29 2.79 -4.56
N PHE A 24 -12.22 2.07 -4.25
CA PHE A 24 -10.86 2.45 -4.64
C PHE A 24 -10.68 2.41 -6.15
N SER A 25 -11.20 1.39 -6.83
CA SER A 25 -11.13 1.32 -8.30
C SER A 25 -11.81 2.53 -8.94
N GLY A 26 -13.00 2.91 -8.45
CA GLY A 26 -13.71 4.11 -8.92
C GLY A 26 -12.93 5.40 -8.70
N LEU A 27 -12.37 5.60 -7.50
CA LEU A 27 -11.52 6.75 -7.18
C LEU A 27 -10.28 6.82 -8.07
N ILE A 28 -9.61 5.69 -8.30
CA ILE A 28 -8.42 5.61 -9.15
C ILE A 28 -8.79 5.92 -10.60
N LEU A 29 -9.87 5.35 -11.13
CA LEU A 29 -10.34 5.60 -12.50
C LEU A 29 -10.58 7.10 -12.72
N GLY A 30 -11.27 7.77 -11.81
CA GLY A 30 -11.53 9.20 -11.92
C GLY A 30 -10.29 10.08 -11.72
N ALA A 31 -9.46 9.79 -10.71
CA ALA A 31 -8.31 10.62 -10.39
C ALA A 31 -7.16 10.47 -11.41
N ALA A 32 -6.92 9.25 -11.88
CA ALA A 32 -5.77 8.95 -12.74
C ALA A 32 -5.93 9.41 -14.19
N GLU A 33 -7.11 9.92 -14.58
CA GLU A 33 -7.28 10.66 -15.84
C GLU A 33 -6.53 11.99 -15.84
N ALA A 34 -6.48 12.67 -14.69
CA ALA A 34 -5.94 14.02 -14.59
C ALA A 34 -4.66 14.11 -13.74
N ARG A 35 -4.39 13.14 -12.87
CA ARG A 35 -3.30 13.21 -11.88
C ARG A 35 -2.56 11.87 -11.76
N LYS A 36 -1.35 11.92 -11.20
CA LYS A 36 -0.66 10.70 -10.76
C LYS A 36 -1.28 10.20 -9.46
N VAL A 37 -1.47 8.89 -9.34
CA VAL A 37 -2.08 8.25 -8.17
C VAL A 37 -1.09 7.28 -7.54
N LEU A 38 -0.83 7.47 -6.24
CA LEU A 38 -0.09 6.52 -5.42
C LEU A 38 -1.09 5.61 -4.69
N MET A 39 -1.21 4.37 -5.14
CA MET A 39 -2.06 3.35 -4.54
C MET A 39 -1.39 2.82 -3.26
N ALA A 40 -1.85 3.30 -2.11
CA ALA A 40 -1.24 3.00 -0.82
C ALA A 40 -1.74 1.67 -0.23
N GLY A 41 -0.88 0.65 -0.16
CA GLY A 41 -1.22 -0.64 0.45
C GLY A 41 -0.34 -1.80 0.01
N GLY A 42 -0.65 -3.00 0.50
CA GLY A 42 0.06 -4.25 0.19
C GLY A 42 -0.55 -5.03 -0.99
N THR A 43 -0.55 -6.36 -0.89
CA THR A 43 -1.00 -7.30 -1.95
C THR A 43 -2.41 -7.04 -2.48
N GLN A 44 -3.32 -6.53 -1.65
CA GLN A 44 -4.66 -6.09 -2.05
C GLN A 44 -4.66 -5.10 -3.24
N MET A 45 -3.59 -4.29 -3.39
CA MET A 45 -3.45 -3.36 -4.52
C MET A 45 -3.30 -4.08 -5.86
N ALA A 46 -2.90 -5.36 -5.88
CA ALA A 46 -2.88 -6.16 -7.11
C ALA A 46 -4.29 -6.41 -7.65
N ALA A 47 -5.25 -6.75 -6.80
CA ALA A 47 -6.64 -6.95 -7.22
C ALA A 47 -7.23 -5.65 -7.81
N ILE A 48 -6.99 -4.53 -7.14
CA ILE A 48 -7.43 -3.20 -7.60
C ILE A 48 -6.76 -2.85 -8.93
N LEU A 49 -5.45 -3.09 -9.08
CA LEU A 49 -4.74 -2.86 -10.33
C LEU A 49 -5.31 -3.70 -11.49
N ALA A 50 -5.67 -4.96 -11.23
CA ALA A 50 -6.26 -5.84 -12.23
C ALA A 50 -7.63 -5.32 -12.69
N ILE A 51 -8.48 -4.86 -11.75
CA ILE A 51 -9.77 -4.24 -12.05
C ILE A 51 -9.57 -2.98 -12.91
N VAL A 52 -8.68 -2.09 -12.49
CA VAL A 52 -8.39 -0.84 -13.22
C VAL A 52 -7.84 -1.12 -14.61
N LYS A 53 -6.91 -2.08 -14.76
CA LYS A 53 -6.38 -2.50 -16.06
C LYS A 53 -7.48 -3.02 -16.98
N ALA A 54 -8.41 -3.83 -16.46
CA ALA A 54 -9.50 -4.39 -17.25
C ALA A 54 -10.50 -3.32 -17.71
N LEU A 55 -10.70 -2.27 -16.91
CA LEU A 55 -11.65 -1.20 -17.22
C LEU A 55 -11.04 -0.09 -18.08
N LYS A 56 -9.78 0.32 -17.81
CA LYS A 56 -9.16 1.48 -18.44
C LYS A 56 -7.62 1.39 -18.47
N PRO A 57 -7.04 0.56 -19.34
CA PRO A 57 -5.61 0.26 -19.34
C PRO A 57 -4.69 1.47 -19.62
N GLU A 58 -5.18 2.51 -20.28
CA GLU A 58 -4.42 3.71 -20.64
C GLU A 58 -4.02 4.57 -19.44
N ILE A 59 -4.71 4.45 -18.30
CA ILE A 59 -4.39 5.22 -17.08
C ILE A 59 -3.28 4.57 -16.25
N LEU A 60 -2.88 3.33 -16.56
CA LEU A 60 -1.84 2.61 -15.81
C LEU A 60 -0.52 3.38 -15.75
N LYS A 61 -0.22 4.18 -16.78
CA LYS A 61 0.95 5.08 -16.83
C LYS A 61 0.97 6.15 -15.73
N ASN A 62 -0.18 6.44 -15.12
CA ASN A 62 -0.34 7.42 -14.05
C ASN A 62 -0.38 6.77 -12.65
N LEU A 63 -0.22 5.45 -12.56
CA LEU A 63 -0.30 4.71 -11.30
C LEU A 63 1.08 4.33 -10.78
N ALA A 64 1.21 4.33 -9.46
CA ALA A 64 2.30 3.68 -8.73
C ALA A 64 1.74 3.05 -7.46
N ILE A 65 2.40 2.02 -6.95
CA ILE A 65 2.08 1.43 -5.64
C ILE A 65 2.99 2.03 -4.59
N GLY A 66 2.43 2.43 -3.46
CA GLY A 66 3.15 2.86 -2.27
C GLY A 66 2.92 1.88 -1.14
N THR A 67 3.97 1.23 -0.67
CA THR A 67 3.90 0.24 0.41
C THR A 67 5.04 0.44 1.42
N THR A 68 5.24 -0.48 2.36
CA THR A 68 6.36 -0.52 3.30
C THR A 68 7.44 -1.49 2.82
N ARG A 69 8.68 -1.34 3.34
CA ARG A 69 9.72 -2.34 3.08
C ARG A 69 9.33 -3.74 3.54
N TRP A 70 8.57 -3.84 4.63
CA TRP A 70 8.17 -5.13 5.20
C TRP A 70 7.29 -5.95 4.25
N ILE A 71 6.57 -5.31 3.32
CA ILE A 71 5.82 -6.02 2.27
C ILE A 71 6.72 -6.44 1.11
N VAL A 72 7.69 -5.61 0.72
CA VAL A 72 8.59 -5.92 -0.40
C VAL A 72 9.63 -6.98 -0.02
N GLU A 73 10.04 -7.01 1.25
CA GLU A 73 11.00 -7.97 1.81
C GLU A 73 10.32 -9.26 2.34
N ASP A 74 9.00 -9.35 2.26
CA ASP A 74 8.23 -10.48 2.81
C ASP A 74 8.46 -11.76 2.00
N LYS A 75 9.16 -12.74 2.57
CA LYS A 75 9.38 -14.04 1.91
C LYS A 75 8.09 -14.85 1.71
N ALA A 76 7.01 -14.53 2.44
CA ALA A 76 5.72 -15.20 2.33
C ALA A 76 4.78 -14.53 1.30
N SER A 77 5.15 -13.38 0.72
CA SER A 77 4.29 -12.60 -0.18
C SER A 77 5.09 -12.02 -1.34
N ASP A 78 4.67 -12.31 -2.58
CA ASP A 78 5.32 -11.78 -3.78
C ASP A 78 4.51 -10.63 -4.41
N LEU A 79 4.47 -9.47 -3.73
CA LEU A 79 3.79 -8.28 -4.29
C LEU A 79 4.37 -7.92 -5.66
N LYS A 80 5.70 -7.91 -5.80
CA LYS A 80 6.37 -7.53 -7.04
C LYS A 80 5.98 -8.44 -8.20
N GLY A 81 5.96 -9.76 -8.00
CA GLY A 81 5.54 -10.72 -9.00
C GLY A 81 4.07 -10.59 -9.35
N LEU A 82 3.18 -10.43 -8.36
CA LEU A 82 1.74 -10.22 -8.60
C LEU A 82 1.49 -8.98 -9.47
N ILE A 83 2.15 -7.87 -9.15
CA ILE A 83 2.01 -6.62 -9.92
C ILE A 83 2.56 -6.79 -11.33
N ASN A 84 3.75 -7.40 -11.49
CA ASN A 84 4.36 -7.61 -12.81
C ASN A 84 3.55 -8.54 -13.72
N GLN A 85 2.77 -9.48 -13.16
CA GLN A 85 1.83 -10.30 -13.94
C GLN A 85 0.66 -9.48 -14.49
N ILE A 86 0.32 -8.36 -13.84
CA ILE A 86 -0.79 -7.49 -14.22
C ILE A 86 -0.30 -6.35 -15.10
N ALA A 87 0.62 -5.52 -14.63
CA ALA A 87 1.14 -4.37 -15.38
C ALA A 87 2.52 -3.95 -14.85
N LYS A 88 3.34 -3.40 -15.74
CA LYS A 88 4.64 -2.83 -15.38
C LYS A 88 4.46 -1.41 -14.85
N ILE A 89 4.20 -1.27 -13.55
CA ILE A 89 4.08 0.03 -12.86
C ILE A 89 5.12 0.16 -11.73
N PRO A 90 5.48 1.38 -11.31
CA PRO A 90 6.39 1.58 -10.19
C PRO A 90 5.83 1.04 -8.87
N ILE A 91 6.70 0.42 -8.07
CA ILE A 91 6.43 0.01 -6.69
C ILE A 91 7.43 0.74 -5.80
N LEU A 92 6.93 1.59 -4.92
CA LEU A 92 7.70 2.37 -3.97
C LEU A 92 7.49 1.79 -2.57
N ALA A 93 8.57 1.55 -1.84
CA ALA A 93 8.53 1.07 -0.47
C ALA A 93 9.11 2.11 0.47
N ALA A 94 8.34 2.49 1.49
CA ALA A 94 8.84 3.29 2.59
C ALA A 94 9.84 2.46 3.41
N ASN A 95 11.08 2.94 3.52
CA ASN A 95 12.14 2.28 4.26
C ASN A 95 12.01 2.54 5.78
N LEU A 96 10.91 2.05 6.36
CA LEU A 96 10.60 2.20 7.79
C LEU A 96 11.35 1.15 8.62
N ASN A 97 11.88 1.50 9.80
CA ASN A 97 12.69 0.56 10.61
C ASN A 97 12.46 0.69 12.12
N PHE A 98 11.61 -0.17 12.68
CA PHE A 98 11.32 -0.17 14.12
C PHE A 98 12.29 -1.02 14.94
N GLY A 99 13.39 -1.54 14.39
CA GLY A 99 14.30 -2.43 15.09
C GLY A 99 14.92 -1.84 16.36
N ARG A 100 15.06 -0.51 16.41
CA ARG A 100 15.61 0.22 17.56
C ARG A 100 14.54 0.77 18.51
N SER A 101 13.26 0.59 18.19
CA SER A 101 12.18 1.11 19.03
C SER A 101 12.23 0.52 20.43
N ARG A 102 11.92 1.31 21.46
CA ARG A 102 11.79 0.82 22.85
C ARG A 102 10.52 -0.01 23.07
N TYR A 103 9.52 0.15 22.22
CA TYR A 103 8.22 -0.52 22.34
C TYR A 103 8.21 -1.87 21.62
N LYS A 104 7.91 -2.95 22.36
CA LYS A 104 7.83 -4.32 21.80
C LYS A 104 6.81 -4.42 20.66
N GLY A 105 5.67 -3.73 20.77
CA GLY A 105 4.64 -3.74 19.74
C GLY A 105 5.09 -3.13 18.41
N LEU A 106 5.93 -2.09 18.43
CA LEU A 106 6.52 -1.53 17.21
C LEU A 106 7.61 -2.45 16.65
N ARG A 107 8.48 -3.01 17.50
CA ARG A 107 9.49 -3.99 17.07
C ARG A 107 8.88 -5.24 16.43
N ALA A 108 7.62 -5.58 16.73
CA ALA A 108 6.93 -6.72 16.13
C ALA A 108 6.88 -6.65 14.59
N TYR A 109 6.86 -5.44 14.00
CA TYR A 109 6.86 -5.27 12.54
C TYR A 109 8.11 -5.86 11.88
N GLU A 110 9.25 -5.81 12.57
CA GLU A 110 10.52 -6.37 12.10
C GLU A 110 10.49 -7.90 11.99
N TYR A 111 9.58 -8.53 12.72
CA TYR A 111 9.35 -9.98 12.70
C TYR A 111 8.16 -10.35 11.79
N GLY A 112 7.70 -9.42 10.94
CA GLY A 112 6.64 -9.67 9.97
C GLY A 112 5.22 -9.53 10.54
N VAL A 113 5.04 -8.88 11.69
CA VAL A 113 3.70 -8.63 12.25
C VAL A 113 3.13 -7.32 11.69
N VAL A 114 1.86 -7.30 11.30
CA VAL A 114 1.13 -6.18 10.64
C VAL A 114 1.65 -5.85 9.23
N LYS A 115 2.95 -5.63 9.03
CA LYS A 115 3.67 -5.29 7.76
C LYS A 115 3.16 -4.04 7.04
N GLU A 116 1.87 -3.89 6.82
CA GLU A 116 1.21 -2.75 6.17
C GLU A 116 -0.23 -2.61 6.68
N GLY A 117 -0.79 -1.41 6.52
CA GLY A 117 -2.19 -1.14 6.87
C GLY A 117 -2.47 0.35 6.81
N VAL A 118 -3.75 0.71 6.66
CA VAL A 118 -4.24 2.11 6.69
C VAL A 118 -3.49 3.09 5.78
N GLY A 119 -2.82 2.59 4.73
CA GLY A 119 -2.03 3.39 3.81
C GLY A 119 -0.72 3.94 4.38
N ALA A 120 -0.18 3.34 5.45
CA ALA A 120 1.00 3.85 6.17
C ALA A 120 2.24 3.99 5.27
N GLY A 121 2.52 3.00 4.42
CA GLY A 121 3.61 3.07 3.45
C GLY A 121 3.46 4.23 2.47
N GLY A 122 2.30 4.34 1.84
CA GLY A 122 1.99 5.41 0.88
C GLY A 122 2.01 6.81 1.53
N ALA A 123 1.47 6.95 2.74
CA ALA A 123 1.50 8.21 3.48
C ALA A 123 2.93 8.64 3.80
N SER A 124 3.78 7.71 4.24
CA SER A 124 5.19 7.97 4.52
C SER A 124 5.94 8.45 3.27
N ILE A 125 5.75 7.76 2.15
CA ILE A 125 6.33 8.15 0.85
C ILE A 125 5.85 9.55 0.45
N ALA A 126 4.55 9.82 0.54
CA ALA A 126 3.99 11.12 0.19
C ALA A 126 4.57 12.25 1.05
N SER A 127 4.73 12.04 2.36
CA SER A 127 5.33 13.01 3.28
C SER A 127 6.81 13.26 2.97
N ILE A 128 7.59 12.21 2.69
CA ILE A 128 9.00 12.32 2.30
C ILE A 128 9.13 13.14 1.00
N LEU A 129 8.30 12.82 -0.01
CA LEU A 129 8.28 13.55 -1.29
C LEU A 129 7.88 15.01 -1.10
N LYS A 130 6.81 15.28 -0.34
CA LYS A 130 6.31 16.63 -0.08
C LYS A 130 7.36 17.50 0.61
N LEU A 131 8.11 16.92 1.54
CA LEU A 131 9.16 17.59 2.31
C LEU A 131 10.53 17.55 1.61
N LYS A 132 10.59 17.08 0.36
CA LYS A 132 11.82 17.00 -0.44
C LYS A 132 12.96 16.28 0.29
N GLY A 133 12.64 15.19 0.99
CA GLY A 133 13.61 14.38 1.74
C GLY A 133 14.04 14.95 3.10
N LYS A 134 13.50 16.10 3.53
CA LYS A 134 13.78 16.65 4.87
C LYS A 134 13.20 15.80 6.01
N LEU A 135 12.18 15.00 5.72
CA LEU A 135 11.66 14.02 6.66
C LEU A 135 12.51 12.76 6.57
N THR A 136 13.38 12.57 7.55
CA THR A 136 14.17 11.34 7.68
C THR A 136 13.39 10.27 8.44
N TRP A 137 13.88 9.03 8.38
CA TRP A 137 13.31 7.93 9.14
C TRP A 137 13.32 8.21 10.64
N GLU A 138 14.42 8.74 11.17
CA GLU A 138 14.60 9.01 12.60
C GLU A 138 13.55 9.97 13.14
N ILE A 139 13.20 10.99 12.36
CA ILE A 139 12.14 11.95 12.70
C ILE A 139 10.79 11.23 12.72
N LEU A 140 10.50 10.38 11.73
CA LEU A 140 9.25 9.65 11.65
C LEU A 140 9.12 8.65 12.82
N GLU A 141 10.18 7.89 13.11
CA GLU A 141 10.26 6.94 14.23
C GLU A 141 9.98 7.63 15.56
N ALA A 142 10.66 8.75 15.83
CA ALA A 142 10.48 9.50 17.07
C ALA A 142 9.03 9.98 17.27
N ASN A 143 8.36 10.42 16.19
CA ASN A 143 6.96 10.82 16.25
C ASN A 143 6.01 9.63 16.45
N ILE A 144 6.27 8.50 15.77
CA ILE A 144 5.50 7.27 15.94
C ILE A 144 5.61 6.77 17.37
N GLU A 145 6.81 6.72 17.94
CA GLU A 145 7.02 6.32 19.33
C GLU A 145 6.33 7.26 20.32
N LYS A 146 6.38 8.58 20.08
CA LYS A 146 5.69 9.56 20.92
C LYS A 146 4.19 9.31 20.93
N ASN A 147 3.58 9.08 19.76
CA ASN A 147 2.16 8.78 19.64
C ASN A 147 1.82 7.43 20.28
N TYR A 148 2.64 6.40 20.04
CA TYR A 148 2.46 5.08 20.63
C TYR A 148 2.47 5.14 22.16
N ARG A 149 3.38 5.92 22.75
CA ARG A 149 3.41 6.17 24.20
C ARG A 149 2.10 6.79 24.71
N GLN A 150 1.55 7.75 23.98
CA GLN A 150 0.33 8.44 24.38
C GLN A 150 -0.87 7.49 24.35
N ILE A 151 -1.01 6.70 23.28
CA ILE A 151 -2.06 5.68 23.18
C ILE A 151 -1.98 4.68 24.34
N LEU A 152 -0.78 4.22 24.69
CA LEU A 152 -0.59 3.33 25.84
C LEU A 152 -0.94 3.97 27.17
N LYS A 153 -0.81 5.30 27.32
CA LYS A 153 -1.23 5.98 28.55
C LYS A 153 -2.73 6.15 28.65
N GLU A 154 -3.42 6.30 27.52
CA GLU A 154 -4.88 6.46 27.46
C GLU A 154 -5.62 5.12 27.58
N ALA A 155 -4.94 4.01 27.28
CA ALA A 155 -5.46 2.66 27.43
C ALA A 155 -5.40 2.10 28.88
N HIS A 156 -4.80 2.86 29.81
CA HIS A 156 -4.64 2.54 31.23
C HIS A 156 -5.28 3.62 32.09
#